data_AF-A0A2N1XTT3-F1
#
_entry.id   AF-A0A2N1XTT3-F1
#
_cell.length_a   1.000
_cell.length_b   1.000
_cell.length_c   1.000
_cell.angle_alpha   90.00
_cell.angle_beta   90.00
_cell.angle_gamma   90.00
#
_symmetry.space_group_name_H-M   'P 1'
#
loop_
_entity.id
_entity.type
_entity.pdbx_description
1 polymer ?
#
loop_
_entity_poly.entity_id
_entity_poly.type
_entity_poly.pdbx_seq_one_letter_code
_entity_poly.pdbx_strand_id
1 'polypeptide(L)'
;MSCCDDPTEPAKADLRDVARVQTQYGNLVRDLFTDDPEKVILKQLQEANTYLRELAALNAHYPSVRRHAIELLDKKSQSVLEQILVKEADSEFGQLARKQLEHIQNDGGLLAKLFHG
;
A
#
# COMPACT_ATOMS: atom_id res chain seq x y z
N MET A 1 -3.46 -31.07 -30.65
CA MET A 1 -4.57 -30.11 -30.54
C MET A 1 -5.44 -30.57 -29.38
N SER A 2 -5.40 -29.83 -28.26
CA SER A 2 -6.13 -30.17 -27.03
C SER A 2 -7.61 -29.84 -27.22
N CYS A 3 -8.48 -30.85 -27.16
CA CYS A 3 -9.93 -30.75 -27.41
C CYS A 3 -10.74 -30.80 -26.09
N CYS A 4 -10.08 -30.71 -24.93
CA CYS A 4 -10.69 -30.98 -23.62
C CYS A 4 -10.40 -29.90 -22.56
N ASP A 5 -10.06 -28.66 -22.96
CA ASP A 5 -10.09 -27.53 -22.03
C ASP A 5 -11.55 -27.05 -21.95
N ASP A 6 -12.27 -27.51 -20.92
CA ASP A 6 -13.57 -26.95 -20.57
C ASP A 6 -13.34 -25.54 -19.99
N PRO A 7 -13.74 -24.46 -20.69
CA PRO A 7 -13.52 -23.09 -20.24
C PRO A 7 -14.34 -22.74 -18.99
N THR A 8 -15.20 -23.64 -18.50
CA THR A 8 -15.96 -23.49 -17.26
C THR A 8 -15.28 -24.12 -16.05
N GLU A 9 -14.20 -24.91 -16.23
CA GLU A 9 -13.43 -25.41 -15.09
C GLU A 9 -12.72 -24.25 -14.37
N PRO A 10 -12.86 -24.11 -13.05
CA PRO A 10 -12.11 -23.12 -12.30
C PRO A 10 -10.62 -23.44 -12.38
N ALA A 11 -9.80 -22.42 -12.65
CA ALA A 11 -8.35 -22.56 -12.70
C ALA A 11 -7.87 -23.21 -11.39
N LYS A 12 -7.23 -24.39 -11.50
CA LYS A 12 -6.69 -25.10 -10.34
C LYS A 12 -5.57 -24.28 -9.72
N ALA A 13 -5.70 -23.95 -8.44
CA ALA A 13 -4.65 -23.26 -7.71
C ALA A 13 -3.38 -24.12 -7.63
N ASP A 14 -2.21 -23.51 -7.83
CA ASP A 14 -0.94 -24.20 -7.59
C ASP A 14 -0.80 -24.49 -6.08
N LEU A 15 -0.58 -25.77 -5.75
CA LEU A 15 -0.36 -26.22 -4.38
C LEU A 15 0.78 -25.47 -3.67
N ARG A 16 1.79 -25.03 -4.43
CA ARG A 16 2.91 -24.24 -3.90
C ARG A 16 2.48 -22.85 -3.46
N ASP A 17 1.61 -22.21 -4.24
CA ASP A 17 1.05 -20.91 -3.88
C ASP A 17 0.16 -21.01 -2.64
N VAL A 18 -0.65 -22.07 -2.56
CA VAL A 18 -1.47 -22.34 -1.37
C VAL A 18 -0.59 -22.49 -0.12
N ALA A 19 0.46 -23.32 -0.18
CA ALA A 19 1.37 -23.52 0.95
C ALA A 19 2.11 -22.23 1.35
N ARG A 20 2.50 -21.40 0.37
CA ARG A 20 3.15 -20.11 0.61
C ARG A 20 2.20 -19.15 1.35
N VAL A 21 0.97 -19.00 0.87
CA VAL A 21 -0.04 -18.12 1.51
C VAL A 21 -0.37 -18.60 2.92
N GLN A 22 -0.53 -19.91 3.12
CA GLN A 22 -0.77 -20.49 4.44
C GLN A 22 0.39 -20.20 5.41
N THR A 23 1.64 -20.30 4.93
CA THR A 23 2.83 -19.99 5.73
C THR A 23 2.88 -18.50 6.09
N GLN A 24 2.63 -17.61 5.12
CA GLN A 24 2.58 -16.17 5.34
C GLN A 24 1.50 -15.80 6.37
N TYR A 25 0.31 -16.40 6.24
CA TYR A 25 -0.78 -16.20 7.19
C TYR A 25 -0.42 -16.70 8.59
N GLY A 26 0.15 -17.90 8.71
CA GLY A 26 0.58 -18.45 10.01
C GLY A 26 1.63 -17.55 10.70
N ASN A 27 2.58 -17.03 9.93
CA ASN A 27 3.57 -16.08 10.44
C ASN A 27 2.92 -14.76 10.87
N LEU A 28 2.00 -14.20 10.07
CA LEU A 28 1.30 -12.98 10.44
C LEU A 28 0.50 -13.15 11.74
N VAL A 29 -0.25 -14.24 11.89
CA VAL A 29 -0.99 -14.54 13.11
C VAL A 29 -0.05 -14.63 14.31
N ARG A 30 1.06 -15.36 14.18
CA ARG A 30 2.06 -15.46 15.23
C ARG A 30 2.63 -14.07 15.59
N ASP A 31 3.06 -13.31 14.59
CA ASP A 31 3.67 -11.99 14.78
C ASP A 31 2.67 -11.05 15.50
N LEU A 32 1.39 -11.05 15.11
CA LEU A 32 0.34 -10.25 15.77
C LEU A 32 0.13 -10.59 17.24
N PHE A 33 0.35 -11.84 17.66
CA PHE A 33 0.18 -12.26 19.04
C PHE A 33 1.46 -12.21 19.89
N THR A 34 2.63 -12.06 19.27
CA THR A 34 3.92 -12.20 19.97
C THR A 34 4.86 -11.01 19.82
N ASP A 35 4.64 -10.14 18.83
CA ASP A 35 5.47 -8.97 18.56
C ASP A 35 4.70 -7.66 18.82
N ASP A 36 5.39 -6.54 18.66
CA ASP A 36 4.83 -5.20 18.73
C ASP A 36 3.85 -4.95 17.55
N PRO A 37 2.56 -4.68 17.80
CA PRO A 37 1.57 -4.49 16.76
C PRO A 37 1.92 -3.34 15.80
N GLU A 38 2.59 -2.28 16.27
CA GLU A 38 3.02 -1.17 15.41
C GLU A 38 4.01 -1.66 14.35
N LYS A 39 4.99 -2.49 14.75
CA LYS A 39 6.00 -3.06 13.84
C LYS A 39 5.40 -4.05 12.86
N VAL A 40 4.47 -4.89 13.32
CA VAL A 40 3.78 -5.85 12.46
C VAL A 40 3.00 -5.10 11.38
N ILE A 41 2.25 -4.06 11.74
CA ILE A 41 1.48 -3.26 10.79
C ILE A 41 2.41 -2.56 9.78
N LEU A 42 3.51 -1.95 10.24
CA LEU A 42 4.50 -1.33 9.36
C LEU A 42 5.04 -2.30 8.31
N LYS A 43 5.39 -3.53 8.72
CA LYS A 43 5.87 -4.58 7.82
C LYS A 43 4.83 -4.95 6.76
N GLN A 44 3.55 -5.04 7.14
CA GLN A 44 2.47 -5.41 6.23
C GLN A 44 2.09 -4.27 5.27
N LEU A 45 2.33 -3.01 5.64
CA LEU A 45 1.91 -1.85 4.88
C LEU A 45 2.54 -1.78 3.48
N GLN A 46 3.78 -2.25 3.34
CA GLN A 46 4.51 -2.29 2.07
C GLN A 46 3.87 -3.23 1.05
N GLU A 47 3.24 -4.31 1.50
CA GLU A 47 2.57 -5.30 0.63
C GLU A 47 1.06 -5.07 0.54
N ALA A 48 0.52 -4.20 1.40
CA ALA A 48 -0.89 -3.85 1.39
C ALA A 48 -1.31 -3.20 0.07
N ASN A 49 -2.57 -3.41 -0.32
CA ASN A 49 -3.14 -2.75 -1.49
C ASN A 49 -3.33 -1.25 -1.25
N THR A 50 -3.56 -0.49 -2.34
CA THR A 50 -3.74 0.97 -2.29
C THR A 50 -4.80 1.40 -1.30
N TYR A 51 -5.97 0.74 -1.28
CA TYR A 51 -7.07 1.08 -0.38
C TYR A 51 -6.68 0.97 1.10
N LEU A 52 -5.97 -0.09 1.49
CA LEU A 52 -5.51 -0.28 2.86
C LEU A 52 -4.46 0.77 3.26
N ARG A 53 -3.58 1.16 2.34
CA ARG A 53 -2.62 2.25 2.59
C ARG A 53 -3.33 3.59 2.76
N GLU A 54 -4.32 3.88 1.93
CA GLU A 54 -5.16 5.09 2.05
C GLU A 54 -5.88 5.14 3.41
N LEU A 55 -6.50 4.04 3.82
CA LEU A 55 -7.14 3.94 5.13
C LEU A 55 -6.15 4.14 6.29
N ALA A 56 -4.95 3.57 6.18
CA ALA A 56 -3.90 3.75 7.18
C ALA A 56 -3.41 5.21 7.22
N ALA A 57 -3.23 5.86 6.08
CA ALA A 57 -2.84 7.27 6.00
C ALA A 57 -3.89 8.19 6.64
N LEU A 58 -5.17 7.85 6.51
CA LEU A 58 -6.25 8.64 7.10
C LEU A 58 -6.43 8.40 8.59
N ASN A 59 -6.38 7.15 9.05
CA ASN A 59 -6.94 6.75 10.35
C ASN A 59 -6.01 5.91 11.24
N ALA A 60 -4.77 5.61 10.83
CA ALA A 60 -3.91 4.75 11.64
C ALA A 60 -3.66 5.37 13.02
N HIS A 61 -3.83 4.55 14.06
CA HIS A 61 -3.64 4.95 15.44
C HIS A 61 -2.16 5.27 15.75
N TYR A 62 -1.25 4.45 15.20
CA TYR A 62 0.18 4.63 15.37
C TYR A 62 0.71 5.72 14.42
N PRO A 63 1.34 6.79 14.94
CA PRO A 63 1.88 7.85 14.10
C PRO A 63 2.92 7.38 13.09
N SER A 64 3.75 6.38 13.41
CA SER A 64 4.74 5.86 12.46
C SER A 64 4.06 5.18 11.26
N VAL A 65 3.02 4.37 11.51
CA VAL A 65 2.21 3.72 10.47
C VAL A 65 1.56 4.76 9.58
N ARG A 66 0.94 5.79 10.18
CA ARG A 66 0.26 6.85 9.43
C ARG A 66 1.25 7.61 8.53
N ARG A 67 2.43 7.97 9.05
CA ARG A 67 3.49 8.62 8.27
C ARG A 67 3.93 7.76 7.09
N HIS A 68 4.25 6.50 7.36
CA HIS A 68 4.72 5.60 6.31
C HIS A 68 3.63 5.32 5.26
N ALA A 69 2.37 5.24 5.68
CA ALA A 69 1.24 5.09 4.77
C ALA A 69 1.15 6.25 3.78
N ILE A 70 1.32 7.49 4.26
CA ILE A 70 1.33 8.70 3.42
C ILE A 70 2.46 8.64 2.39
N GLU A 71 3.66 8.23 2.79
CA GLU A 71 4.83 8.10 1.89
C GLU A 71 4.62 7.05 0.77
N LEU A 72 3.79 6.04 1.02
CA LEU A 72 3.49 4.98 0.06
C LEU A 72 2.33 5.30 -0.88
N LEU A 73 1.65 6.43 -0.69
CA LEU A 73 0.57 6.87 -1.58
C LEU A 73 1.14 7.35 -2.92
N ASP A 74 0.43 7.02 -4.00
CA ASP A 74 0.80 7.35 -5.37
C ASP A 74 -0.24 8.26 -6.04
N LYS A 75 -0.12 8.47 -7.37
CA LYS A 75 -1.04 9.29 -8.17
C LYS A 75 -2.51 8.91 -8.00
N LYS A 76 -2.83 7.62 -7.79
CA LYS A 76 -4.20 7.14 -7.64
C LYS A 76 -4.83 7.61 -6.33
N SER A 77 -4.00 7.89 -5.34
CA SER A 77 -4.40 8.30 -3.99
C SER A 77 -4.29 9.81 -3.76
N GLN A 78 -4.21 10.62 -4.84
CA GLN A 78 -4.07 12.07 -4.74
C GLN A 78 -5.20 12.72 -3.91
N SER A 79 -6.44 12.29 -4.12
CA SER A 79 -7.60 12.81 -3.38
C SER A 79 -7.50 12.56 -1.88
N VAL A 80 -6.86 11.46 -1.47
CA VAL A 80 -6.63 11.12 -0.06
C VAL A 80 -5.57 12.04 0.55
N LEU A 81 -4.48 12.33 -0.17
CA LEU A 81 -3.48 13.29 0.28
C LEU A 81 -4.07 14.71 0.42
N GLU A 82 -4.90 15.14 -0.53
CA GLU A 82 -5.63 16.40 -0.45
C GLU A 82 -6.59 16.43 0.74
N GLN A 83 -7.28 15.31 1.02
CA GLN A 83 -8.14 15.20 2.20
C GLN A 83 -7.35 15.34 3.51
N ILE A 84 -6.15 14.77 3.60
CA ILE A 84 -5.27 14.93 4.78
C ILE A 84 -4.89 16.40 4.96
N LEU A 85 -4.54 17.10 3.86
CA LEU A 85 -4.24 18.53 3.90
C LEU A 85 -5.42 19.37 4.39
N VAL A 86 -6.64 19.06 3.93
CA VAL A 86 -7.84 19.80 4.36
C VAL A 86 -8.13 19.59 5.85
N LYS A 87 -7.93 18.36 6.35
CA LYS A 87 -8.23 18.03 7.76
C LYS A 87 -7.17 18.55 8.73
N GLU A 88 -5.89 18.46 8.36
CA GLU A 88 -4.78 18.61 9.30
C GLU A 88 -3.58 19.36 8.68
N ALA A 89 -3.83 20.48 7.98
CA ALA A 89 -2.84 21.23 7.20
C ALA A 89 -1.53 21.55 7.92
N ASP A 90 -1.62 21.94 9.20
CA ASP A 90 -0.46 22.40 9.99
C ASP A 90 0.21 21.27 10.79
N SER A 91 -0.38 20.07 10.77
CA SER A 91 0.20 18.90 11.44
C SER A 91 1.40 18.34 10.68
N GLU A 92 2.19 17.50 11.34
CA GLU A 92 3.25 16.73 10.69
C GLU A 92 2.71 15.88 9.52
N PHE A 93 1.49 15.34 9.65
CA PHE A 93 0.86 14.55 8.59
C PHE A 93 0.45 15.42 7.40
N GLY A 94 -0.03 16.64 7.64
CA GLY A 94 -0.33 17.62 6.59
C GLY A 94 0.93 18.02 5.82
N GLN A 95 2.02 18.30 6.53
CA GLN A 95 3.30 18.62 5.91
C GLN A 95 3.83 17.45 5.06
N LEU A 96 3.73 16.21 5.56
CA LEU A 96 4.10 15.02 4.81
C LEU A 96 3.21 14.82 3.58
N ALA A 97 1.89 14.99 3.70
CA ALA A 97 0.98 14.87 2.57
C ALA A 97 1.28 15.91 1.48
N ARG A 98 1.65 17.14 1.87
CA ARG A 98 2.07 18.19 0.93
C ARG A 98 3.33 17.77 0.18
N LYS A 99 4.36 17.34 0.90
CA LYS A 99 5.62 16.88 0.33
C LYS A 99 5.42 15.70 -0.63
N GLN A 100 4.54 14.76 -0.26
CA GLN A 100 4.23 13.61 -1.11
C GLN A 100 3.48 14.03 -2.39
N LEU A 101 2.53 14.95 -2.29
CA LEU A 101 1.84 15.50 -3.47
C LEU A 101 2.82 16.17 -4.43
N GLU A 102 3.73 16.99 -3.91
CA GLU A 102 4.78 17.62 -4.70
C GLU A 102 5.69 16.59 -5.38
N HIS A 103 6.10 15.54 -4.66
CA HIS A 103 6.89 14.44 -5.21
C HIS A 103 6.18 13.75 -6.38
N ILE A 104 4.91 13.38 -6.17
CA ILE A 104 4.09 12.69 -7.18
C ILE A 104 3.88 13.55 -8.45
N GLN A 105 3.72 14.86 -8.28
CA GLN A 105 3.58 15.80 -9.39
C GLN A 105 4.89 15.96 -10.16
N ASN A 106 6.02 16.03 -9.44
CA ASN A 106 7.35 16.19 -10.02
C ASN A 106 7.85 14.93 -10.74
N ASP A 107 7.53 13.73 -10.26
CA ASP A 107 7.88 12.46 -10.92
C ASP A 107 7.25 12.33 -12.31
N GLY A 108 6.07 12.93 -12.52
CA GLY A 108 5.49 13.06 -13.86
C GLY A 108 6.32 13.96 -14.79
N GLY A 109 6.98 14.99 -14.25
CA GLY A 109 7.78 15.95 -15.01
C GLY A 109 9.21 15.52 -15.29
N LEU A 110 9.82 14.72 -14.40
CA LEU A 110 11.22 14.29 -14.53
C LEU A 110 11.40 13.21 -15.59
N LEU A 111 10.51 12.21 -15.63
CA LEU A 111 10.51 11.21 -16.70
C LEU A 111 10.09 11.81 -18.05
N ALA A 112 9.10 12.70 -18.08
CA ALA A 112 8.70 13.37 -19.32
C ALA A 112 9.83 14.22 -19.95
N LYS A 113 10.71 14.83 -19.13
CA LYS A 113 11.88 15.57 -19.62
C LYS A 113 13.00 14.68 -20.15
N LEU A 114 13.11 13.44 -19.67
CA LEU A 114 14.14 12.49 -20.12
C LEU A 114 13.77 11.77 -21.42
N PHE A 115 12.48 11.65 -21.75
CA PHE A 115 12.01 10.97 -22.97
C PHE A 115 11.62 11.94 -24.12
N HIS A 116 11.86 13.24 -23.96
CA HIS A 116 11.64 14.28 -24.98
C HIS A 116 12.90 15.12 -25.28
N GLY A 117 14.09 14.56 -25.03
CA GLY A 117 15.39 15.12 -25.43
C GLY A 117 15.99 14.41 -26.62
#